data_AF-A0A926QH30-F1
#
_entry.id   AF-A0A926QH30-F1
#
_cell.length_a   1.000
_cell.length_b   1.000
_cell.length_c   1.000
_cell.angle_alpha   90.00
_cell.angle_beta   90.00
_cell.angle_gamma   90.00
#
_symmetry.space_group_name_H-M   'P 1'
#
loop_
_entity.id
_entity.type
_entity.pdbx_description
1 polymer ?
#
loop_
_entity_poly.entity_id
_entity_poly.type
_entity_poly.pdbx_seq_one_letter_code
_entity_poly.pdbx_strand_id
1 'polypeptide(L)'
;MELREYADRIERISAGYGRVYDVERTPDWVLLKLTEEVGELTQAWLTKSGQGRDRGQSADEMQQALAAEWADAVGMLLVFARRTGIDVDQALRDKWLKWEAVYDD
;
A
#
# COMPACT_ATOMS: atom_id res chain seq x y z
N MET A 1 4.72 15.60 -5.21
CA MET A 1 4.41 14.52 -6.16
C MET A 1 3.02 14.04 -5.79
N GLU A 2 2.05 14.19 -6.71
CA GLU A 2 0.68 13.73 -6.49
C GLU A 2 0.64 12.20 -6.46
N LEU A 3 -0.31 11.57 -5.75
CA LEU A 3 -0.38 10.11 -5.60
C LEU A 3 -0.53 9.40 -6.95
N ARG A 4 -1.15 10.06 -7.92
CA ARG A 4 -1.28 9.62 -9.32
C ARG A 4 0.08 9.31 -9.94
N GLU A 5 1.11 10.12 -9.69
CA GLU A 5 2.45 9.88 -10.25
C GLU A 5 3.11 8.64 -9.62
N TYR A 6 2.99 8.48 -8.31
CA TYR A 6 3.42 7.24 -7.64
C TYR A 6 2.68 6.03 -8.19
N ALA A 7 1.35 6.13 -8.35
CA ALA A 7 0.53 5.06 -8.89
C ALA A 7 0.98 4.64 -10.30
N ASP A 8 1.33 5.59 -11.18
CA ASP A 8 1.85 5.27 -12.53
C ASP A 8 3.21 4.56 -12.50
N ARG A 9 4.10 4.95 -11.58
CA ARG A 9 5.44 4.37 -11.46
C ARG A 9 5.37 2.97 -10.85
N ILE A 10 4.57 2.80 -9.80
CA ILE A 10 4.40 1.52 -9.11
C ILE A 10 3.64 0.53 -9.99
N GLU A 11 2.59 0.97 -10.71
CA GLU A 11 1.88 0.10 -11.67
C GLU A 11 2.83 -0.39 -12.77
N ARG A 12 3.77 0.43 -13.25
CA ARG A 12 4.78 -0.03 -14.21
C ARG A 12 5.68 -1.13 -13.66
N ILE A 13 6.08 -1.04 -12.38
CA ILE A 13 6.87 -2.08 -11.70
C ILE A 13 6.02 -3.35 -11.52
N SER A 14 4.81 -3.23 -10.99
CA SER A 14 3.87 -4.33 -10.80
C SER A 14 3.52 -5.03 -12.12
N ALA A 15 3.37 -4.28 -13.22
CA ALA A 15 3.20 -4.82 -14.56
C ALA A 15 4.42 -5.62 -15.04
N GLY A 16 5.63 -5.23 -14.64
CA GLY A 16 6.84 -6.00 -14.85
C GLY A 16 6.75 -7.36 -14.17
N TYR A 17 6.35 -7.39 -12.90
CA TYR A 17 6.14 -8.63 -12.13
C TYR A 17 5.17 -9.58 -12.86
N GLY A 18 4.00 -9.08 -13.28
CA GLY A 18 3.01 -9.91 -13.99
C GLY A 18 3.56 -10.55 -15.26
N ARG A 19 4.43 -9.85 -16.01
CA ARG A 19 5.08 -10.42 -17.20
C ARG A 19 6.16 -11.44 -16.88
N VAL A 20 6.95 -11.21 -15.83
CA VAL A 20 8.06 -12.09 -15.45
C VAL A 20 7.53 -13.43 -14.91
N TYR A 21 6.44 -13.39 -14.15
CA TYR A 21 5.88 -14.56 -13.47
C TYR A 21 4.63 -15.12 -14.12
N ASP A 22 4.25 -14.64 -15.31
CA ASP A 22 3.06 -15.06 -16.06
C ASP A 22 1.76 -15.00 -15.23
N VAL A 23 1.57 -13.88 -14.53
CA VAL A 23 0.42 -13.64 -13.66
C VAL A 23 -0.51 -12.63 -14.30
N GLU A 24 -1.76 -13.03 -14.52
CA GLU A 24 -2.83 -12.12 -14.89
C GLU A 24 -3.26 -11.28 -13.67
N ARG A 25 -2.84 -10.02 -13.62
CA ARG A 25 -3.14 -9.09 -12.53
C ARG A 25 -4.54 -8.48 -12.67
N THR A 26 -5.59 -9.30 -12.67
CA THR A 26 -6.98 -8.82 -12.66
C THR A 26 -7.23 -7.91 -11.45
N PRO A 27 -8.26 -7.02 -11.47
CA PRO A 27 -8.61 -6.24 -10.28
C PRO A 27 -8.80 -7.10 -9.03
N ASP A 28 -9.42 -8.28 -9.19
CA ASP A 28 -9.64 -9.22 -8.09
C ASP A 28 -8.31 -9.78 -7.55
N TRP A 29 -7.37 -10.15 -8.43
CA TRP A 29 -6.04 -10.58 -8.02
C TRP A 29 -5.30 -9.49 -7.25
N VAL A 30 -5.38 -8.24 -7.71
CA VAL A 30 -4.77 -7.08 -7.05
C VAL A 30 -5.39 -6.84 -5.68
N LEU A 31 -6.71 -7.01 -5.53
CA LEU A 31 -7.38 -6.90 -4.24
C LEU A 31 -6.94 -7.99 -3.26
N LEU A 32 -6.76 -9.23 -3.74
CA LEU A 32 -6.22 -10.31 -2.92
C LEU A 32 -4.79 -10.03 -2.47
N LYS A 33 -3.93 -9.55 -3.37
CA LYS A 33 -2.57 -9.12 -3.02
C LYS A 33 -2.57 -7.96 -2.02
N LEU A 34 -3.40 -6.94 -2.22
CA LEU A 34 -3.55 -5.87 -1.23
C LEU A 34 -3.95 -6.41 0.15
N THR A 35 -4.82 -7.42 0.20
CA THR A 35 -5.22 -8.06 1.46
C THR A 35 -4.06 -8.80 2.12
N GLU A 36 -3.21 -9.46 1.32
CA GLU A 36 -1.96 -10.07 1.77
C GLU A 36 -1.01 -9.03 2.38
N GLU A 37 -0.73 -7.93 1.68
CA GLU A 37 0.17 -6.86 2.17
C GLU A 37 -0.36 -6.21 3.47
N VAL A 38 -1.69 -6.05 3.61
CA VAL A 38 -2.30 -5.58 4.86
C VAL A 38 -2.10 -6.59 6.00
N GLY A 39 -2.12 -7.88 5.69
CA GLY A 39 -1.81 -8.94 6.65
C GLY A 39 -0.35 -8.89 7.11
N GLU A 40 0.59 -8.70 6.18
CA GLU A 40 2.03 -8.57 6.49
C GLU A 40 2.31 -7.29 7.30
N LEU A 41 1.71 -6.17 6.92
CA LEU A 41 1.74 -4.92 7.69
C LEU A 41 1.20 -5.11 9.12
N THR A 42 0.11 -5.85 9.28
CA THR A 42 -0.45 -6.17 10.59
C THR A 42 0.54 -6.98 11.42
N GLN A 43 1.19 -8.00 10.84
CA GLN A 43 2.19 -8.81 11.54
C GLN A 43 3.42 -7.99 11.95
N ALA A 44 3.91 -7.11 11.07
CA ALA A 44 5.03 -6.22 11.37
C ALA A 44 4.69 -5.26 12.52
N TRP A 45 3.47 -4.70 12.53
CA TRP A 45 2.99 -3.86 13.62
C TRP A 45 2.88 -4.62 14.95
N LEU A 46 2.29 -5.82 14.95
CA LEU A 46 2.17 -6.64 16.17
C LEU A 46 3.55 -7.00 16.73
N THR A 47 4.50 -7.33 15.86
CA THR A 47 5.89 -7.60 16.25
C THR A 47 6.52 -6.37 16.91
N LYS A 48 6.43 -5.20 16.26
CA LYS A 48 6.99 -3.94 16.80
C LYS A 48 6.32 -3.49 18.10
N SER A 49 5.03 -3.74 18.26
CA SER A 49 4.26 -3.38 19.46
C SER A 49 4.37 -4.40 20.62
N GLY A 50 5.20 -5.44 20.45
CA GLY A 50 5.45 -6.46 21.47
C GLY A 50 4.33 -7.48 21.65
N GLN A 51 3.35 -7.51 20.75
CA GLN A 51 2.26 -8.49 20.73
C GLN A 51 2.54 -9.69 19.82
N GLY A 52 3.59 -9.58 19.00
CA GLY A 52 4.08 -10.64 18.13
C GLY A 52 5.06 -11.58 18.82
N ARG A 53 5.45 -12.62 18.09
CA ARG A 53 6.45 -13.57 18.55
C ARG A 53 7.83 -12.91 18.48
N ASP A 54 8.59 -12.99 19.58
CA ASP A 54 9.98 -12.54 19.58
C ASP A 54 10.82 -13.40 18.64
N ARG A 55 11.42 -12.75 17.64
CA ARG A 55 12.28 -13.36 16.62
C ARG A 55 13.75 -12.94 16.79
N GLY A 56 14.10 -12.28 17.89
CA GLY A 56 15.45 -11.76 18.14
C GLY A 56 15.83 -10.59 17.25
N GLN A 57 14.84 -9.88 16.67
CA GLN A 57 15.08 -8.69 15.85
C GLN A 57 15.38 -7.49 16.76
N SER A 58 16.27 -6.63 16.31
CA SER A 58 16.49 -5.31 16.93
C SER A 58 15.33 -4.35 16.65
N ALA A 59 15.22 -3.30 17.46
CA ALA A 59 14.20 -2.26 17.27
C ALA A 59 14.29 -1.59 15.88
N ASP A 60 15.51 -1.39 15.37
CA ASP A 60 15.74 -0.79 14.04
C ASP A 60 15.29 -1.72 12.91
N GLU A 61 15.57 -3.02 13.02
CA GLU A 61 15.09 -4.02 12.06
C GLU A 61 13.56 -4.09 12.04
N MET A 62 12.91 -4.04 13.21
CA MET A 62 11.44 -4.00 13.29
C MET A 62 10.86 -2.73 12.66
N GLN A 63 11.52 -1.58 12.85
CA GLN A 63 11.11 -0.32 12.24
C GLN A 63 11.25 -0.36 10.71
N GLN A 64 12.34 -0.92 10.20
CA GLN A 64 12.59 -1.06 8.76
C GLN A 64 11.60 -2.02 8.12
N ALA A 65 11.34 -3.17 8.75
CA ALA A 65 10.33 -4.12 8.29
C ALA A 65 8.96 -3.46 8.22
N LEU A 66 8.53 -2.77 9.29
CA LEU A 66 7.26 -2.05 9.29
C LEU A 66 7.17 -1.01 8.16
N ALA A 67 8.26 -0.28 7.89
CA ALA A 67 8.29 0.71 6.81
C ALA A 67 8.18 0.07 5.42
N ALA A 68 8.78 -1.11 5.22
CA ALA A 68 8.65 -1.88 3.98
C ALA A 68 7.20 -2.31 3.76
N GLU A 69 6.55 -2.89 4.77
CA GLU A 69 5.15 -3.33 4.66
C GLU A 69 4.18 -2.15 4.41
N TRP A 70 4.48 -0.97 4.97
CA TRP A 70 3.73 0.24 4.64
C TRP A 70 3.86 0.60 3.16
N ALA A 71 5.06 0.47 2.60
CA ALA A 71 5.31 0.76 1.19
C ALA A 71 4.57 -0.25 0.29
N ASP A 72 4.54 -1.53 0.65
CA ASP A 72 3.86 -2.56 -0.12
C ASP A 72 2.34 -2.41 -0.06
N ALA A 73 1.76 -2.17 1.12
CA ALA A 73 0.33 -1.92 1.28
C ALA A 73 -0.13 -0.65 0.51
N VAL A 74 0.61 0.46 0.65
CA VAL A 74 0.30 1.69 -0.10
C VAL A 74 0.50 1.47 -1.60
N GLY A 75 1.56 0.78 -2.00
CA GLY A 75 1.85 0.47 -3.39
C GLY A 75 0.73 -0.33 -4.05
N MET A 76 0.27 -1.40 -3.39
CA MET A 76 -0.83 -2.22 -3.89
C MET A 76 -2.18 -1.49 -3.88
N LEU A 77 -2.41 -0.57 -2.94
CA LEU A 77 -3.60 0.30 -2.95
C LEU A 77 -3.61 1.23 -4.16
N LEU A 78 -2.45 1.81 -4.51
CA LEU A 78 -2.30 2.64 -5.71
C LEU A 78 -2.43 1.84 -7.00
N VAL A 79 -1.88 0.63 -7.05
CA VAL A 79 -2.08 -0.32 -8.16
C VAL A 79 -3.56 -0.64 -8.32
N PHE A 80 -4.27 -0.90 -7.23
CA PHE A 80 -5.69 -1.20 -7.28
C PHE A 80 -6.52 -0.05 -7.83
N ALA A 81 -6.25 1.19 -7.39
CA ALA A 81 -6.87 2.38 -7.95
C ALA A 81 -6.66 2.46 -9.47
N ARG A 82 -5.43 2.19 -9.96
CA ARG A 82 -5.15 2.18 -11.41
C ARG A 82 -5.89 1.07 -12.15
N ARG A 83 -5.90 -0.14 -11.62
CA ARG A 83 -6.55 -1.30 -12.26
C ARG A 83 -8.07 -1.19 -12.30
N THR A 84 -8.65 -0.37 -11.42
CA THR A 84 -10.08 -0.03 -11.38
C THR A 84 -10.43 1.28 -12.08
N GLY A 85 -9.44 1.99 -12.64
CA GLY A 85 -9.65 3.25 -13.36
C GLY A 85 -9.98 4.45 -12.47
N ILE A 86 -9.64 4.38 -11.18
CA ILE A 86 -9.90 5.45 -10.20
C ILE A 86 -8.74 6.44 -10.17
N ASP A 87 -9.07 7.73 -10.29
CA ASP A 87 -8.15 8.83 -10.02
C ASP A 87 -8.10 9.11 -8.52
N VAL A 88 -7.10 8.54 -7.85
CA VAL A 88 -7.02 8.55 -6.38
C VAL A 88 -6.87 9.96 -5.80
N ASP A 89 -6.15 10.87 -6.46
CA ASP A 89 -6.00 12.25 -5.97
C ASP A 89 -7.35 12.97 -6.00
N GLN A 90 -8.11 12.82 -7.09
CA GLN A 90 -9.44 13.41 -7.19
C GLN A 90 -10.40 12.80 -6.16
N ALA A 91 -10.38 11.47 -6.01
CA ALA A 91 -11.23 10.77 -5.03
C ALA A 91 -10.96 11.23 -3.59
N LEU A 92 -9.70 11.48 -3.23
CA LEU A 92 -9.33 12.02 -1.92
C LEU A 92 -9.79 13.47 -1.74
N ARG A 93 -9.63 14.32 -2.77
CA ARG A 93 -10.13 15.71 -2.76
C ARG A 93 -11.64 15.75 -2.53
N ASP A 94 -12.40 14.94 -3.27
CA ASP A 94 -13.85 14.91 -3.22
C ASP A 94 -14.41 14.33 -1.91
N LYS A 95 -13.68 13.38 -1.30
CA LYS A 95 -14.14 12.69 -0.09
C LYS A 95 -13.68 13.38 1.19
N TRP A 96 -12.39 13.65 1.30
CA TRP A 96 -11.72 14.03 2.55
C TRP A 96 -11.22 15.47 2.53
N LEU A 97 -10.42 15.87 1.53
CA LEU A 97 -9.72 17.16 1.57
C LEU A 97 -10.67 18.36 1.43
N LYS A 98 -11.88 18.18 0.90
CA LYS A 98 -12.92 19.23 0.93
C LYS A 98 -13.27 19.74 2.34
N TRP A 99 -12.92 19.00 3.39
CA TRP A 99 -13.18 19.36 4.78
C TRP A 99 -12.03 20.12 5.46
N GLU A 100 -10.88 20.34 4.79
CA GLU A 100 -9.74 21.12 5.32
C GLU A 100 -10.20 22.48 5.87
N ALA A 101 -10.97 23.22 5.07
CA ALA A 101 -11.51 24.52 5.47
C ALA A 101 -12.50 24.48 6.65
N VAL A 102 -12.97 23.31 7.09
CA VAL A 102 -13.90 23.15 8.22
C VAL A 102 -13.16 22.79 9.52
N TYR A 103 -11.98 22.18 9.43
CA TYR A 103 -11.25 21.62 10.58
C TYR A 103 -9.83 22.16 10.75
N ASP A 104 -9.37 23.06 9.88
CA ASP A 104 -8.07 23.73 9.98
C ASP A 104 -8.09 24.98 10.90
N ASP A 105 -9.19 25.23 11.63
CA ASP A 105 -9.32 26.20 12.74
C ASP A 105 -9.17 25.50 14.11
#